data_AF-A0A1H9TQ86-F1
#
_entry.id   AF-A0A1H9TQ86-F1
#
_cell.length_a   1.000
_cell.length_b   1.000
_cell.length_c   1.000
_cell.angle_alpha   90.00
_cell.angle_beta   90.00
_cell.angle_gamma   90.00
#
_symmetry.space_group_name_H-M   'P 1'
#
loop_
_entity.id
_entity.type
_entity.pdbx_description
1 polymer ?
#
loop_
_entity_poly.entity_id
_entity_poly.type
_entity_poly.pdbx_seq_one_letter_code
_entity_poly.pdbx_strand_id
1 'polypeptide(L)'
;MVGHTVSRIAAFAGLLALAGCNTPDTGGAIDAGGSAASATPAVVQAKCPQIVMRDATSVYRTYAKGATNDPTQIVYQASLADSTRQCVQSDTTLTVNVVVQGRVTSGPAGGPGTINLPIRVSAIDEDNTLFSEVTQFPVTVQAGTGAQQFIFTKSAPINGGAGDFAKIYVGFDNAPAASKKKRK
;
A
#
# COMPACT_ATOMS: atom_id res chain seq x y z
N MET A 1 23.10 -2.67 71.52
CA MET A 1 22.00 -2.27 72.42
C MET A 1 20.69 -2.55 71.73
N VAL A 2 19.80 -3.26 72.43
CA VAL A 2 18.48 -3.75 72.02
C VAL A 2 17.42 -2.67 72.32
N GLY A 3 16.34 -2.62 71.53
CA GLY A 3 15.05 -2.01 71.89
C GLY A 3 14.24 -1.58 70.66
N HIS A 4 13.28 -2.37 70.15
CA HIS A 4 11.83 -2.34 70.48
C HIS A 4 11.24 -0.91 70.44
N THR A 5 10.21 -0.57 69.65
CA THR A 5 8.85 -1.16 69.65
C THR A 5 8.01 -0.76 68.43
N VAL A 6 7.06 -1.65 68.11
CA VAL A 6 5.90 -1.58 67.22
C VAL A 6 4.79 -0.64 67.74
N SER A 7 4.07 0.10 66.86
CA SER A 7 2.62 0.40 66.95
C SER A 7 2.18 1.25 65.72
N ARG A 8 1.49 0.69 64.70
CA ARG A 8 0.02 0.57 64.47
C ARG A 8 -0.73 1.86 64.05
N ILE A 9 -1.41 1.73 62.89
CA ILE A 9 -2.66 2.42 62.43
C ILE A 9 -2.41 3.87 61.93
N ALA A 10 -2.95 4.40 60.81
CA ALA A 10 -4.20 4.17 60.10
C ALA A 10 -4.07 4.46 58.59
N ALA A 11 -5.02 3.90 57.83
CA ALA A 11 -5.29 4.11 56.42
C ALA A 11 -5.65 5.56 56.08
N PHE A 12 -5.32 6.02 54.86
CA PHE A 12 -6.23 6.83 54.05
C PHE A 12 -5.99 6.56 52.56
N ALA A 13 -7.05 6.09 51.92
CA ALA A 13 -7.17 5.95 50.49
C ALA A 13 -7.14 7.33 49.81
N GLY A 14 -6.47 7.41 48.66
CA GLY A 14 -6.50 8.56 47.78
C GLY A 14 -6.34 8.10 46.33
N LEU A 15 -7.43 7.58 45.76
CA LEU A 15 -7.56 7.41 44.31
C LEU A 15 -7.59 8.80 43.66
N LEU A 16 -6.54 9.18 42.93
CA LEU A 16 -6.67 10.22 41.90
C LEU A 16 -7.12 9.54 40.61
N ALA A 17 -8.42 9.61 40.33
CA ALA A 17 -8.96 9.36 39.01
C ALA A 17 -8.67 10.58 38.12
N LEU A 18 -7.75 10.46 37.16
CA LEU A 18 -7.70 11.37 36.03
C LEU A 18 -8.91 11.05 35.12
N ALA A 19 -10.00 11.79 35.30
CA ALA A 19 -11.04 11.89 34.28
C ALA A 19 -10.50 12.73 33.12
N GLY A 20 -10.04 12.07 32.06
CA GLY A 20 -9.83 12.73 30.77
C GLY A 20 -11.17 12.97 30.10
N CYS A 21 -11.53 14.23 29.86
CA CYS A 21 -12.57 14.58 28.88
C CYS A 21 -12.06 14.26 27.47
N ASN A 22 -12.51 13.16 26.89
CA ASN A 22 -12.67 13.04 25.44
C ASN A 22 -14.16 13.23 25.16
N THR A 23 -14.55 14.44 24.75
CA THR A 23 -15.89 14.71 24.23
C THR A 23 -15.89 14.37 22.74
N PRO A 24 -16.67 13.38 22.26
CA PRO A 24 -17.13 13.38 20.89
C PRO A 24 -18.33 14.34 20.82
N ASP A 25 -18.13 15.50 20.20
CA ASP A 25 -19.20 16.45 19.88
C ASP A 25 -20.32 15.72 19.13
N THR A 26 -21.42 15.48 19.83
CA THR A 26 -22.67 14.97 19.27
C THR A 26 -23.78 15.95 19.62
N GLY A 27 -24.10 16.80 18.63
CA GLY A 27 -25.43 17.37 18.45
C GLY A 27 -25.71 18.71 19.13
N GLY A 28 -25.83 19.76 18.30
CA GLY A 28 -26.47 21.02 18.68
C GLY A 28 -26.67 21.92 17.46
N ALA A 29 -27.91 22.02 17.00
CA ALA A 29 -28.34 22.68 15.78
C ALA A 29 -28.07 24.20 15.74
N ILE A 30 -27.55 24.67 14.60
CA ILE A 30 -27.83 26.00 14.06
C ILE A 30 -28.26 25.84 12.60
N ASP A 31 -29.53 26.11 12.34
CA ASP A 31 -30.07 26.26 11.00
C ASP A 31 -29.81 27.70 10.57
N ALA A 32 -28.91 27.88 9.60
CA ALA A 32 -28.66 29.16 8.95
C ALA A 32 -28.16 28.92 7.53
N GLY A 33 -29.09 28.99 6.57
CA GLY A 33 -28.80 29.38 5.19
C GLY A 33 -28.32 28.25 4.29
N GLY A 34 -29.19 27.91 3.33
CA GLY A 34 -28.87 26.99 2.26
C GLY A 34 -27.56 27.35 1.55
N SER A 35 -26.60 26.47 1.69
CA SER A 35 -25.60 26.20 0.66
C SER A 35 -25.85 24.77 0.24
N ALA A 36 -26.07 24.55 -1.06
CA ALA A 36 -25.98 23.21 -1.61
C ALA A 36 -24.59 22.68 -1.28
N ALA A 37 -24.50 21.87 -0.23
CA ALA A 37 -23.30 21.14 0.09
C ALA A 37 -23.08 20.20 -1.08
N SER A 38 -22.19 20.58 -2.00
CA SER A 38 -21.58 19.65 -2.94
C SER A 38 -21.18 18.44 -2.11
N ALA A 39 -21.78 17.28 -2.38
CA ALA A 39 -21.52 16.05 -1.65
C ALA A 39 -20.01 15.83 -1.65
N THR A 40 -19.37 16.14 -0.52
CA THR A 40 -17.95 15.93 -0.36
C THR A 40 -17.83 14.41 -0.28
N PRO A 41 -17.14 13.75 -1.23
CA PRO A 41 -17.12 12.31 -1.24
C PRO A 41 -16.58 11.82 0.10
N ALA A 42 -17.38 11.01 0.79
CA ALA A 42 -17.00 10.53 2.11
C ALA A 42 -15.70 9.73 1.99
N VAL A 43 -14.66 10.15 2.70
CA VAL A 43 -13.41 9.39 2.81
C VAL A 43 -13.66 8.25 3.78
N VAL A 44 -14.13 7.11 3.26
CA VAL A 44 -14.44 5.93 4.06
C VAL A 44 -13.17 5.08 4.26
N GLN A 45 -12.24 5.58 5.07
CA GLN A 45 -10.97 4.88 5.32
C GLN A 45 -11.17 3.51 6.02
N ALA A 46 -12.26 3.35 6.79
CA ALA A 46 -12.58 2.11 7.50
C ALA A 46 -12.97 0.93 6.58
N LYS A 47 -13.39 1.18 5.33
CA LYS A 47 -13.82 0.16 4.37
C LYS A 47 -12.84 0.00 3.20
N CYS A 48 -11.61 0.46 3.35
CA CYS A 48 -10.60 0.34 2.30
C CYS A 48 -10.00 -1.09 2.25
N PRO A 49 -10.16 -1.83 1.14
CA PRO A 49 -9.54 -3.14 0.90
C PRO A 49 -8.07 -3.18 1.29
N GLN A 50 -7.65 -4.18 2.07
CA GLN A 50 -6.23 -4.30 2.44
C GLN A 50 -5.34 -4.52 1.20
N ILE A 51 -4.14 -3.92 1.20
CA ILE A 51 -3.12 -4.26 0.19
C ILE A 51 -2.34 -5.48 0.69
N VAL A 52 -2.14 -6.43 -0.22
CA VAL A 52 -1.35 -7.63 -0.03
C VAL A 52 -0.28 -7.69 -1.11
N MET A 53 0.98 -7.74 -0.70
CA MET A 53 2.09 -8.09 -1.58
C MET A 53 2.43 -9.56 -1.39
N ARG A 54 2.56 -10.30 -2.49
CA ARG A 54 2.99 -11.71 -2.45
C ARG A 54 4.50 -11.79 -2.65
N ASP A 55 5.17 -12.62 -1.87
CA ASP A 55 6.63 -12.78 -1.95
C ASP A 55 7.10 -13.20 -3.36
N ALA A 56 6.34 -14.07 -4.02
CA ALA A 56 6.65 -14.55 -5.38
C ALA A 56 6.61 -13.44 -6.45
N THR A 57 5.95 -12.32 -6.18
CA THR A 57 5.79 -11.19 -7.10
C THR A 57 6.33 -9.89 -6.53
N SER A 58 6.96 -9.88 -5.36
CA SER A 58 7.54 -8.68 -4.75
C SER A 58 8.93 -8.37 -5.29
N VAL A 59 9.55 -9.31 -6.00
CA VAL A 59 10.87 -9.19 -6.62
C VAL A 59 10.79 -9.48 -8.11
N TYR A 60 11.45 -8.67 -8.92
CA TYR A 60 11.55 -8.82 -10.36
C TYR A 60 13.01 -8.75 -10.80
N ARG A 61 13.40 -9.63 -11.71
CA ARG A 61 14.77 -9.70 -12.23
C ARG A 61 14.75 -9.75 -13.74
N THR A 62 15.65 -9.00 -14.35
CA THR A 62 15.97 -9.14 -15.77
C THR A 62 17.37 -9.73 -15.91
N TYR A 63 17.57 -10.48 -16.99
CA TYR A 63 18.82 -11.16 -17.27
C TYR A 63 19.40 -10.67 -18.59
N ALA A 64 20.71 -10.84 -18.75
CA ALA A 64 21.40 -10.60 -20.00
C ALA A 64 20.77 -11.46 -21.11
N LYS A 65 20.87 -10.98 -22.35
CA LYS A 65 20.24 -11.64 -23.50
C LYS A 65 20.70 -13.10 -23.60
N GLY A 66 19.75 -14.03 -23.55
CA GLY A 66 20.01 -15.48 -23.65
C GLY A 66 20.32 -16.16 -22.32
N ALA A 67 20.48 -15.41 -21.23
CA ALA A 67 20.61 -15.97 -19.88
C ALA A 67 19.24 -16.11 -19.21
N THR A 68 19.11 -17.09 -18.32
CA THR A 68 17.89 -17.30 -17.52
C THR A 68 18.29 -17.92 -16.20
N ASN A 69 17.80 -17.35 -15.09
CA ASN A 69 18.04 -17.84 -13.73
C ASN A 69 19.52 -17.95 -13.31
N ASP A 70 20.44 -17.27 -14.00
CA ASP A 70 21.84 -17.17 -13.60
C ASP A 70 22.07 -15.85 -12.82
N PRO A 71 22.41 -15.90 -11.52
CA PRO A 71 22.64 -14.71 -10.71
C PRO A 71 23.75 -13.80 -11.24
N THR A 72 24.75 -14.35 -11.94
CA THR A 72 25.85 -13.57 -12.53
C THR A 72 25.40 -12.78 -13.76
N GLN A 73 24.27 -13.17 -14.36
CA GLN A 73 23.71 -12.55 -15.56
C GLN A 73 22.54 -11.61 -15.25
N ILE A 74 22.28 -11.30 -13.97
CA ILE A 74 21.24 -10.32 -13.60
C ILE A 74 21.68 -8.93 -14.09
N VAL A 75 20.81 -8.28 -14.86
CA VAL A 75 21.01 -6.90 -15.35
C VAL A 75 20.38 -5.92 -14.36
N TYR A 76 19.12 -6.13 -13.99
CA TYR A 76 18.45 -5.34 -12.97
C TYR A 76 17.67 -6.25 -12.01
N GLN A 77 17.63 -5.85 -10.75
CA GLN A 77 16.74 -6.42 -9.74
C GLN A 77 15.89 -5.30 -9.16
N ALA A 78 14.58 -5.47 -9.20
CA ALA A 78 13.62 -4.58 -8.58
C ALA A 78 12.92 -5.30 -7.42
N SER A 79 12.55 -4.55 -6.39
CA SER A 79 11.74 -5.04 -5.28
C SER A 79 10.74 -4.00 -4.83
N LEU A 80 9.54 -4.43 -4.48
CA LEU A 80 8.54 -3.63 -3.78
C LEU A 80 8.80 -3.72 -2.28
N ALA A 81 8.68 -2.61 -1.56
CA ALA A 81 9.00 -2.53 -0.14
C ALA A 81 7.75 -2.24 0.69
N ASP A 82 7.08 -1.13 0.40
CA ASP A 82 5.95 -0.64 1.17
C ASP A 82 4.80 -0.26 0.24
N SER A 83 3.59 -0.24 0.80
CA SER A 83 2.42 0.28 0.10
C SER A 83 1.44 0.94 1.04
N THR A 84 0.74 1.92 0.51
CA THR A 84 -0.38 2.58 1.19
C THR A 84 -1.56 2.68 0.24
N ARG A 85 -2.74 2.93 0.82
CA ARG A 85 -3.99 3.08 0.09
C ARG A 85 -4.80 4.23 0.63
N GLN A 86 -5.51 4.88 -0.26
CA GLN A 86 -6.57 5.83 0.07
C GLN A 86 -7.80 5.45 -0.76
N CYS A 87 -8.99 5.43 -0.15
CA CYS A 87 -10.22 5.22 -0.91
C CYS A 87 -11.14 6.41 -0.87
N VAL A 88 -11.85 6.59 -1.97
CA VAL A 88 -12.89 7.60 -2.14
C VAL A 88 -14.14 6.87 -2.59
N GLN A 89 -15.21 7.00 -1.82
CA GLN A 89 -16.50 6.37 -2.10
C GLN A 89 -17.43 7.38 -2.79
N SER A 90 -18.04 6.96 -3.89
CA SER A 90 -19.24 7.59 -4.49
C SER A 90 -20.44 6.64 -4.34
N ASP A 91 -21.61 7.01 -4.86
CA ASP A 91 -22.83 6.20 -4.71
C ASP A 91 -22.71 4.78 -5.28
N THR A 92 -21.96 4.62 -6.38
CA THR A 92 -21.86 3.35 -7.10
C THR A 92 -20.44 2.77 -7.16
N THR A 93 -19.42 3.55 -6.81
CA THR A 93 -18.01 3.20 -7.02
C THR A 93 -17.19 3.47 -5.77
N LEU A 94 -16.34 2.51 -5.41
CA LEU A 94 -15.24 2.72 -4.48
C LEU A 94 -13.94 2.81 -5.28
N THR A 95 -13.30 3.98 -5.26
CA THR A 95 -12.01 4.17 -5.95
C THR A 95 -10.88 3.97 -4.97
N VAL A 96 -10.03 2.96 -5.19
CA VAL A 96 -8.84 2.70 -4.37
C VAL A 96 -7.61 3.26 -5.05
N ASN A 97 -7.01 4.29 -4.47
CA ASN A 97 -5.72 4.85 -4.90
C ASN A 97 -4.60 4.11 -4.17
N VAL A 98 -3.87 3.29 -4.92
CA VAL A 98 -2.76 2.47 -4.47
C VAL A 98 -1.46 3.22 -4.70
N VAL A 99 -0.65 3.34 -3.65
CA VAL A 99 0.71 3.89 -3.71
C VAL A 99 1.68 2.82 -3.27
N VAL A 100 2.73 2.61 -4.04
CA VAL A 100 3.69 1.53 -3.82
C VAL A 100 5.09 2.11 -3.93
N GLN A 101 5.89 1.86 -2.90
CA GLN A 101 7.30 2.17 -2.91
C GLN A 101 8.09 0.96 -3.36
N GLY A 102 9.04 1.18 -4.25
CA GLY A 102 9.99 0.15 -4.65
C GLY A 102 11.39 0.70 -4.81
N ARG A 103 12.30 -0.22 -5.12
CA ARG A 103 13.70 0.07 -5.41
C ARG A 103 14.18 -0.78 -6.57
N VAL A 104 15.12 -0.23 -7.35
CA VAL A 104 15.81 -0.91 -8.45
C VAL A 104 17.31 -0.83 -8.21
N THR A 105 17.99 -1.97 -8.34
CA THR A 105 19.45 -2.08 -8.29
C THR A 105 19.97 -2.69 -9.58
N SER A 106 21.11 -2.19 -10.04
CA SER A 106 21.87 -2.83 -11.11
C SER A 106 22.51 -4.13 -10.59
N GLY A 107 22.45 -5.20 -11.37
CA GLY A 107 23.09 -6.49 -11.07
C GLY A 107 24.51 -6.58 -11.64
N PRO A 108 25.19 -7.73 -11.49
CA PRO A 108 26.57 -7.91 -11.96
C PRO A 108 26.77 -7.73 -13.46
N ALA A 109 25.77 -8.09 -14.27
CA ALA A 109 25.75 -7.88 -15.72
C ALA A 109 25.06 -6.57 -16.12
N GLY A 110 24.72 -5.73 -15.14
CA GLY A 110 23.98 -4.50 -15.31
C GLY A 110 24.88 -3.26 -15.41
N GLY A 111 24.25 -2.15 -15.78
CA GLY A 111 24.88 -0.83 -15.78
C GLY A 111 23.83 0.26 -15.60
N PRO A 112 24.16 1.51 -15.93
CA PRO A 112 23.19 2.59 -16.05
C PRO A 112 22.21 2.34 -17.20
N GLY A 113 20.96 2.76 -17.06
CA GLY A 113 19.94 2.62 -18.09
C GLY A 113 18.52 2.67 -17.55
N THR A 114 17.53 2.55 -18.44
CA THR A 114 16.11 2.56 -18.06
C THR A 114 15.53 1.16 -18.14
N ILE A 115 14.79 0.76 -17.12
CA ILE A 115 14.01 -0.47 -17.07
C ILE A 115 12.52 -0.14 -16.95
N ASN A 116 11.68 -0.86 -17.71
CA ASN A 116 10.23 -0.81 -17.55
C ASN A 116 9.81 -1.95 -16.63
N LEU A 117 9.30 -1.60 -15.45
CA LEU A 117 8.82 -2.55 -14.46
C LEU A 117 7.34 -2.87 -14.72
N PRO A 118 6.96 -4.14 -14.93
CA PRO A 118 5.57 -4.50 -15.16
C PRO A 118 4.85 -4.62 -13.81
N ILE A 119 4.27 -3.54 -13.28
CA ILE A 119 3.59 -3.57 -11.99
C ILE A 119 2.11 -3.86 -12.20
N ARG A 120 1.63 -4.96 -11.62
CA ARG A 120 0.22 -5.35 -11.60
C ARG A 120 -0.45 -4.86 -10.32
N VAL A 121 -1.63 -4.27 -10.48
CA VAL A 121 -2.57 -4.00 -9.38
C VAL A 121 -3.87 -4.73 -9.69
N SER A 122 -4.36 -5.52 -8.75
CA SER A 122 -5.63 -6.24 -8.91
C SER A 122 -6.47 -6.18 -7.64
N ALA A 123 -7.77 -5.97 -7.79
CA ALA A 123 -8.75 -6.10 -6.72
C ALA A 123 -9.52 -7.40 -6.90
N ILE A 124 -9.51 -8.25 -5.89
CA ILE A 124 -10.17 -9.56 -5.92
C ILE A 124 -11.05 -9.69 -4.69
N ASP A 125 -12.29 -10.12 -4.89
CA ASP A 125 -13.23 -10.49 -3.84
C ASP A 125 -13.53 -11.98 -3.98
N GLU A 126 -13.04 -12.78 -3.03
CA GLU A 126 -12.98 -14.25 -3.11
C GLU A 126 -12.36 -14.72 -4.44
N ASP A 127 -13.18 -15.20 -5.38
CA ASP A 127 -12.78 -15.66 -6.72
C ASP A 127 -13.11 -14.64 -7.83
N ASN A 128 -13.80 -13.56 -7.49
CA ASN A 128 -14.24 -12.54 -8.43
C ASN A 128 -13.17 -11.45 -8.62
N THR A 129 -12.66 -11.31 -9.84
CA THR A 129 -11.74 -10.22 -10.18
C THR A 129 -12.52 -8.95 -10.48
N LEU A 130 -12.43 -7.97 -9.59
CA LEU A 130 -13.11 -6.67 -9.71
C LEU A 130 -12.29 -5.67 -10.54
N PHE A 131 -10.96 -5.76 -10.45
CA PHE A 131 -10.02 -4.91 -11.18
C PHE A 131 -8.72 -5.68 -11.42
N SER A 132 -8.08 -5.51 -12.58
CA SER A 132 -6.72 -6.04 -12.82
C SER A 132 -6.06 -5.31 -13.98
N GLU A 133 -4.99 -4.58 -13.70
CA GLU A 133 -4.19 -3.91 -14.73
C GLU A 133 -2.69 -4.06 -14.48
N VAL A 134 -1.93 -4.14 -15.57
CA VAL A 134 -0.46 -4.08 -15.56
C VAL A 134 -0.02 -2.75 -16.14
N THR A 135 0.86 -2.06 -15.44
CA THR A 135 1.47 -0.81 -15.90
C THR A 135 2.97 -1.02 -16.11
N GLN A 136 3.47 -0.61 -17.27
CA GLN A 136 4.91 -0.61 -17.57
C GLN A 136 5.52 0.69 -17.04
N PHE A 137 6.06 0.64 -15.82
CA PHE A 137 6.55 1.81 -15.11
C PHE A 137 8.05 2.01 -15.36
N PRO A 138 8.48 3.08 -16.05
CA PRO A 138 9.89 3.32 -16.34
C PRO A 138 10.64 3.79 -15.08
N VAL A 139 11.77 3.15 -14.80
CA VAL A 139 12.72 3.57 -13.76
C VAL A 139 14.10 3.71 -14.38
N THR A 140 14.74 4.85 -14.17
CA THR A 140 16.09 5.12 -14.66
C THR A 140 17.11 4.85 -13.57
N VAL A 141 18.04 3.95 -13.86
CA VAL A 141 19.23 3.64 -13.05
C VAL A 141 20.38 4.50 -13.54
N GLN A 142 20.91 5.35 -12.66
CA GLN A 142 22.01 6.25 -12.98
C GLN A 142 23.36 5.59 -12.73
N ALA A 143 24.41 6.14 -13.33
CA ALA A 143 25.79 5.67 -13.12
C ALA A 143 26.32 6.11 -11.75
N GLY A 144 27.05 5.22 -11.09
CA GLY A 144 27.71 5.52 -9.81
C GLY A 144 26.76 5.74 -8.63
N THR A 145 25.44 5.59 -8.83
CA THR A 145 24.45 5.61 -7.76
C THR A 145 24.08 4.19 -7.37
N GLY A 146 23.79 3.98 -6.08
CA GLY A 146 23.30 2.70 -5.57
C GLY A 146 21.87 2.40 -5.99
N ALA A 147 21.11 1.70 -5.13
CA ALA A 147 19.70 1.42 -5.37
C ALA A 147 18.90 2.71 -5.63
N GLN A 148 18.13 2.75 -6.72
CA GLN A 148 17.21 3.84 -7.04
C GLN A 148 15.84 3.55 -6.43
N GLN A 149 15.32 4.48 -5.64
CA GLN A 149 13.95 4.41 -5.12
C GLN A 149 12.95 4.95 -6.14
N PHE A 150 11.75 4.38 -6.14
CA PHE A 150 10.65 4.88 -6.94
C PHE A 150 9.32 4.77 -6.20
N ILE A 151 8.38 5.64 -6.58
CA ILE A 151 6.98 5.59 -6.12
C ILE A 151 6.10 5.35 -7.34
N PHE A 152 5.31 4.29 -7.27
CA PHE A 152 4.29 3.94 -8.25
C PHE A 152 2.91 4.26 -7.68
N THR A 153 2.03 4.84 -8.50
CA THR A 153 0.64 5.12 -8.12
C THR A 153 -0.33 4.56 -9.14
N LYS A 154 -1.45 4.02 -8.67
CA LYS A 154 -2.50 3.48 -9.52
C LYS A 154 -3.87 3.66 -8.88
N SER A 155 -4.83 4.13 -9.66
CA SER A 155 -6.24 4.15 -9.26
C SER A 155 -6.93 2.88 -9.73
N ALA A 156 -7.65 2.22 -8.83
CA ALA A 156 -8.38 0.98 -9.06
C ALA A 156 -9.86 1.19 -8.65
N PRO A 157 -10.74 1.56 -9.58
CA PRO A 157 -12.18 1.64 -9.31
C PRO A 157 -12.77 0.23 -9.19
N ILE A 158 -13.57 0.01 -8.15
CA ILE A 158 -14.35 -1.21 -7.91
C ILE A 158 -15.79 -0.84 -7.53
N ASN A 159 -16.69 -1.82 -7.57
CA ASN A 159 -18.09 -1.61 -7.20
C ASN A 159 -18.23 -1.10 -5.76
N GLY A 160 -19.15 -0.16 -5.54
CA GLY A 160 -19.50 0.32 -4.20
C GLY A 160 -19.93 -0.84 -3.30
N GLY A 161 -19.44 -0.85 -2.06
CA GLY A 161 -19.69 -1.92 -1.09
C GLY A 161 -18.71 -3.11 -1.13
N ALA A 162 -17.91 -3.27 -2.19
CA ALA A 162 -16.89 -4.33 -2.26
C ALA A 162 -15.73 -4.13 -1.26
N GLY A 163 -15.65 -2.96 -0.64
CA GLY A 163 -14.53 -2.54 0.22
C GLY A 163 -14.24 -3.46 1.41
N ASP A 164 -15.28 -4.07 1.98
CA ASP A 164 -15.17 -4.91 3.18
C ASP A 164 -14.58 -6.30 2.90
N PHE A 165 -14.76 -6.82 1.68
CA PHE A 165 -14.40 -8.20 1.32
C PHE A 165 -13.24 -8.27 0.34
N ALA A 166 -13.10 -7.27 -0.53
CA ALA A 166 -12.04 -7.24 -1.52
C ALA A 166 -10.66 -7.10 -0.88
N LYS A 167 -9.67 -7.68 -1.56
CA LYS A 167 -8.23 -7.49 -1.31
C LYS A 167 -7.58 -6.90 -2.54
N ILE A 168 -6.69 -5.93 -2.33
CA ILE A 168 -5.83 -5.42 -3.38
C ILE A 168 -4.53 -6.24 -3.36
N TYR A 169 -4.18 -6.84 -4.50
CA TYR A 169 -2.87 -7.43 -4.70
C TYR A 169 -2.01 -6.50 -5.53
N VAL A 170 -0.77 -6.33 -5.10
CA VAL A 170 0.27 -5.61 -5.85
C VAL A 170 1.47 -6.53 -6.02
N GLY A 171 2.01 -6.57 -7.23
CA GLY A 171 3.23 -7.30 -7.53
C GLY A 171 3.73 -7.02 -8.93
N PHE A 172 4.92 -7.52 -9.24
CA PHE A 172 5.40 -7.57 -10.61
C PHE A 172 4.67 -8.65 -11.40
N ASP A 173 4.28 -8.32 -12.63
CA ASP A 173 3.68 -9.25 -13.57
C ASP A 173 4.77 -10.10 -14.21
N ASN A 174 4.82 -11.37 -13.80
CA ASN A 174 5.76 -12.37 -14.33
C ASN A 174 5.21 -13.11 -15.55
N ALA A 175 4.07 -12.65 -16.11
CA ALA A 175 3.57 -13.19 -17.36
C ALA A 175 4.67 -12.98 -18.43
N PRO A 176 4.99 -14.01 -19.25
CA PRO A 176 5.90 -13.83 -20.37
C PRO A 176 5.41 -12.62 -21.16
N ALA A 177 6.27 -11.59 -21.31
CA ALA A 177 5.93 -10.38 -22.05
C ALA A 177 5.27 -10.82 -23.35
N ALA A 178 3.96 -10.59 -23.48
CA ALA A 178 3.15 -11.19 -24.53
C ALA A 178 3.89 -11.01 -25.84
N SER A 179 4.40 -12.12 -26.39
CA SER A 179 5.14 -12.06 -27.65
C SER A 179 4.21 -11.37 -28.61
N LYS A 180 4.58 -10.18 -29.09
CA LYS A 180 3.83 -9.49 -30.14
C LYS A 180 3.71 -10.50 -31.26
N LYS A 181 2.55 -11.17 -31.37
CA LYS A 181 2.24 -12.05 -32.50
C LYS A 181 2.40 -11.14 -33.71
N LYS A 182 3.49 -11.32 -34.47
CA LYS A 182 3.59 -10.75 -35.81
C LYS A 182 2.36 -11.25 -36.54
N ARG A 183 1.35 -10.38 -36.72
CA ARG A 183 0.33 -10.59 -37.73
C ARG A 183 1.09 -10.68 -39.05
N LYS A 184 1.08 -11.88 -39.62
CA LYS A 184 1.64 -12.18 -40.94
C LYS A 184 0.65 -11.71 -41.98
#